data_AF-A0A2P5NVT0-F1
#
_entry.id   AF-A0A2P5NVT0-F1
#
_cell.length_a   1.000
_cell.length_b   1.000
_cell.length_c   1.000
_cell.angle_alpha   90.00
_cell.angle_beta   90.00
_cell.angle_gamma   90.00
#
_symmetry.space_group_name_H-M   'P 1'
#
loop_
_entity.id
_entity.type
_entity.pdbx_description
1 polymer ?
#
loop_
_entity_poly.entity_id
_entity_poly.type
_entity_poly.pdbx_seq_one_letter_code
_entity_poly.pdbx_strand_id
1 'polypeptide(L)'
;MSHSNATKPDLDWSQVRETSRLLILSAVQVETMLNESDVSVNTLTDSFTSLVDHMNAMNAYLHALESSQNRDEAISCCEETTGKIKASIMAFQFYDRMVQCLQHVTSNLKNLSELVADQNRLYNPSAWLELQHHIRSRYTMESEKVMFDAILQGKTVAEALELKTAYQQEQSDDVELF
;
A
#
# COMPACT_ATOMS: atom_id res chain seq x y z
N MET A 1 -17.13 -21.43 -23.20
CA MET A 1 -15.71 -21.11 -23.51
C MET A 1 -14.86 -22.15 -22.82
N SER A 2 -14.00 -22.86 -23.55
CA SER A 2 -13.17 -23.92 -22.95
C SER A 2 -12.04 -23.28 -22.17
N HIS A 3 -12.02 -23.46 -20.85
CA HIS A 3 -10.95 -22.96 -20.00
C HIS A 3 -9.67 -23.76 -20.28
N SER A 4 -8.58 -23.05 -20.57
CA SER A 4 -7.22 -23.61 -20.57
C SER A 4 -6.97 -24.16 -19.15
N ASN A 5 -6.71 -25.45 -19.06
CA ASN A 5 -6.40 -26.13 -17.80
C ASN A 5 -4.99 -26.71 -17.89
N ALA A 6 -4.37 -27.00 -16.73
CA ALA A 6 -2.98 -27.46 -16.65
C ALA A 6 -2.68 -28.74 -17.49
N THR A 7 -3.72 -29.45 -17.92
CA THR A 7 -3.65 -30.68 -18.71
C THR A 7 -3.82 -30.48 -20.22
N LYS A 8 -4.21 -29.29 -20.70
CA LYS A 8 -4.22 -28.88 -22.12
C LYS A 8 -3.93 -27.37 -22.26
N PRO A 9 -2.66 -26.95 -22.18
CA PRO A 9 -2.30 -25.55 -22.37
C PRO A 9 -2.26 -25.22 -23.87
N ASP A 10 -3.23 -24.44 -24.34
CA ASP A 10 -3.26 -23.87 -25.69
C ASP A 10 -2.57 -22.49 -25.76
N LEU A 11 -1.82 -22.13 -24.72
CA LEU A 11 -1.05 -20.89 -24.65
C LEU A 11 0.40 -21.14 -25.04
N ASP A 12 0.86 -20.39 -26.04
CA ASP A 12 2.28 -20.23 -26.31
C ASP A 12 2.92 -19.52 -25.10
N TRP A 13 3.53 -20.30 -24.21
CA TRP A 13 4.19 -19.81 -22.99
C TRP A 13 5.30 -18.79 -23.28
N SER A 14 5.77 -18.69 -24.53
CA SER A 14 6.67 -17.62 -24.94
C SER A 14 6.03 -16.23 -24.79
N GLN A 15 4.76 -16.08 -25.17
CA GLN A 15 4.00 -14.83 -25.07
C GLN A 15 3.69 -14.48 -23.61
N VAL A 16 3.34 -15.48 -22.80
CA VAL A 16 3.13 -15.29 -21.35
C VAL A 16 4.42 -14.84 -20.68
N ARG A 17 5.56 -15.46 -21.02
CA ARG A 17 6.87 -15.08 -20.49
C ARG A 17 7.27 -13.66 -20.90
N GLU A 18 7.13 -13.32 -22.17
CA GLU A 18 7.43 -11.98 -22.68
C GLU A 18 6.57 -10.91 -22.00
N THR A 19 5.25 -11.13 -21.94
CA THR A 19 4.31 -10.21 -21.30
C THR A 19 4.57 -10.08 -19.81
N SER A 20 4.92 -11.17 -19.11
CA SER A 20 5.28 -11.11 -17.69
C SER A 20 6.50 -10.21 -17.44
N ARG A 21 7.50 -10.24 -18.33
CA ARG A 21 8.69 -9.39 -18.25
C ARG A 21 8.35 -7.93 -18.51
N LEU A 22 7.45 -7.65 -19.44
CA LEU A 22 6.96 -6.29 -19.70
C LEU A 22 6.20 -5.73 -18.49
N LEU A 23 5.36 -6.54 -17.83
CA LEU A 23 4.67 -6.13 -16.60
C LEU A 23 5.64 -5.88 -15.44
N ILE A 24 6.68 -6.70 -15.28
CA ILE A 24 7.75 -6.43 -14.30
C ILE A 24 8.43 -5.10 -14.63
N LEU A 25 8.79 -4.87 -15.89
CA LEU A 25 9.43 -3.62 -16.30
C LEU A 25 8.54 -2.41 -15.95
N SER A 26 7.24 -2.48 -16.23
CA SER A 26 6.29 -1.42 -15.86
C SER A 26 6.21 -1.22 -14.35
N ALA A 27 6.20 -2.30 -13.55
CA ALA A 27 6.18 -2.21 -12.09
C ALA A 27 7.48 -1.58 -11.54
N VAL A 28 8.65 -1.99 -12.05
CA VAL A 28 9.96 -1.43 -11.71
C VAL A 28 10.07 0.04 -12.11
N GLN A 29 9.50 0.44 -13.24
CA GLN A 29 9.45 1.84 -13.67
C GLN A 29 8.65 2.70 -12.68
N VAL A 30 7.47 2.23 -12.23
CA VAL A 30 6.67 2.92 -11.21
C VAL A 30 7.41 3.00 -9.88
N GLU A 31 8.03 1.90 -9.45
CA GLU A 31 8.85 1.87 -8.24
C GLU A 31 10.03 2.84 -8.31
N THR A 32 10.72 2.93 -9.46
CA THR A 32 11.83 3.87 -9.66
C THR A 32 11.35 5.32 -9.56
N MET A 33 10.22 5.66 -10.20
CA MET A 33 9.63 7.00 -10.10
C MET A 33 9.23 7.36 -8.66
N LEU A 34 8.76 6.39 -7.88
CA LEU A 34 8.48 6.62 -6.46
C LEU A 34 9.76 6.80 -5.65
N ASN A 35 10.77 5.94 -5.84
CA ASN A 35 12.05 6.10 -5.15
C ASN A 35 12.72 7.45 -5.49
N GLU A 36 12.55 7.97 -6.71
CA GLU A 36 12.96 9.33 -7.08
C GLU A 36 12.18 10.41 -6.31
N SER A 37 10.92 10.14 -5.97
CA SER A 37 10.09 11.03 -5.15
C SER A 37 10.39 10.97 -3.65
N ASP A 38 11.14 9.97 -3.17
CA ASP A 38 11.53 9.85 -1.75
C ASP A 38 12.25 11.10 -1.24
N VAL A 39 13.12 11.70 -2.07
CA VAL A 39 13.83 12.94 -1.71
C VAL A 39 12.85 14.07 -1.45
N SER A 40 11.80 14.19 -2.27
CA SER A 40 10.78 15.24 -2.11
C SER A 40 9.92 15.01 -0.87
N VAL A 41 9.56 13.75 -0.59
CA VAL A 41 8.77 13.38 0.59
C VAL A 41 9.58 13.57 1.88
N ASN A 42 10.86 13.18 1.90
CA ASN A 42 11.76 13.42 3.03
C ASN A 42 11.92 14.92 3.30
N THR A 43 12.14 15.72 2.26
CA THR A 43 12.21 17.18 2.38
C THR A 43 10.92 17.77 2.99
N LEU A 44 9.76 17.22 2.63
CA LEU A 44 8.47 17.66 3.14
C LEU A 44 8.27 17.27 4.62
N THR A 45 8.67 16.06 5.00
CA THR A 45 8.68 15.59 6.40
C THR A 45 9.61 16.44 7.28
N ASP A 46 10.81 16.77 6.78
CA ASP A 46 11.75 17.67 7.45
C ASP A 46 11.19 19.08 7.61
N SER A 47 10.50 19.57 6.58
CA SER A 47 9.83 20.88 6.59
C SER A 47 8.71 20.92 7.63
N PHE A 48 7.87 19.89 7.73
CA PHE A 48 6.82 19.83 8.76
C PHE A 48 7.39 19.71 10.17
N THR A 49 8.45 18.93 10.35
CA THR A 49 9.15 18.84 11.64
C THR A 49 9.69 20.20 12.06
N SER A 50 10.34 20.91 11.12
CA SER A 50 10.82 22.27 11.35
C SER A 50 9.68 23.25 11.68
N LEU A 51 8.52 23.12 11.03
CA LEU A 51 7.34 23.95 11.34
C LEU A 51 6.83 23.70 12.76
N VAL A 52 6.81 22.44 13.23
CA VAL A 52 6.47 22.12 14.62
C VAL A 52 7.46 22.77 15.59
N ASP A 53 8.76 22.71 15.31
CA ASP A 53 9.78 23.34 16.15
C ASP A 53 9.62 24.86 16.21
N HIS A 54 9.37 25.51 15.06
CA HIS A 54 9.07 26.93 15.01
C HIS A 54 7.80 27.30 15.78
N MET A 55 6.73 26.50 15.68
CA MET A 55 5.48 26.73 16.43
C MET A 55 5.71 26.57 17.94
N ASN A 56 6.49 25.58 18.37
CA ASN A 56 6.84 25.40 19.77
C ASN A 56 7.66 26.58 20.31
N ALA A 57 8.64 27.06 19.54
CA ALA A 57 9.42 28.24 19.91
C ALA A 57 8.55 29.51 19.99
N MET A 58 7.63 29.68 19.03
CA MET A 58 6.68 30.80 19.01
C MET A 58 5.76 30.75 20.23
N ASN A 59 5.27 29.56 20.58
CA ASN A 59 4.45 29.36 21.77
C ASN A 59 5.22 29.71 23.06
N ALA A 60 6.50 29.31 23.15
CA ALA A 60 7.36 29.67 24.29
C ALA A 60 7.58 31.19 24.41
N TYR A 61 7.78 31.90 23.29
CA TYR A 61 7.88 33.36 23.30
C TYR A 61 6.55 34.02 23.72
N LEU A 62 5.41 33.52 23.25
CA LEU A 62 4.10 34.03 23.65
C LEU A 62 3.87 33.86 25.14
N HIS A 63 4.22 32.71 25.73
CA HIS A 63 4.10 32.48 27.17
C HIS A 63 5.00 33.39 28.03
N ALA A 64 6.09 33.94 27.48
CA ALA A 64 6.94 34.90 28.16
C ALA A 64 6.37 36.34 28.17
N LEU A 65 5.33 36.61 27.36
CA LEU A 65 4.65 37.91 27.33
C LEU A 65 3.56 38.00 28.40
N GLU A 66 3.26 39.24 28.82
CA GLU A 66 2.16 39.51 29.75
C GLU A 66 0.81 38.99 29.22
N SER A 67 -0.04 38.57 30.16
CA SER A 67 -1.34 38.00 29.83
C SER A 67 -2.25 39.01 29.16
N SER A 68 -2.70 38.67 27.97
CA SER A 68 -3.70 39.42 27.22
C SER A 68 -4.55 38.46 26.40
N GLN A 69 -5.78 38.86 26.08
CA GLN A 69 -6.67 38.06 25.25
C GLN A 69 -6.02 37.70 23.89
N ASN A 70 -5.35 38.67 23.25
CA ASN A 70 -4.66 38.46 21.98
C ASN A 70 -3.51 37.44 22.09
N ARG A 71 -2.81 37.40 23.23
CA ARG A 71 -1.76 36.40 23.49
C ARG A 71 -2.36 35.01 23.58
N ASP A 72 -3.45 34.87 24.34
CA ASP A 72 -4.10 33.56 24.57
C ASP A 72 -4.73 33.02 23.28
N GLU A 73 -5.29 33.90 22.43
CA GLU A 73 -5.76 33.54 21.08
C GLU A 73 -4.60 33.09 20.17
N ALA A 74 -3.43 33.76 20.23
CA ALA A 74 -2.26 33.38 19.46
C ALA A 74 -1.67 32.02 19.91
N ILE A 75 -1.67 31.74 21.23
CA ILE A 75 -1.25 30.44 21.79
C ILE A 75 -2.17 29.33 21.26
N SER A 76 -3.48 29.52 21.35
CA SER A 76 -4.47 28.57 20.81
C SER A 76 -4.27 28.30 19.32
N CYS A 77 -3.99 29.34 18.53
CA CYS A 77 -3.68 29.20 17.09
C CYS A 77 -2.41 28.36 16.84
N CYS A 78 -1.35 28.56 17.65
CA CYS A 78 -0.11 27.78 17.56
C CYS A 78 -0.35 26.29 17.88
N GLU A 79 -1.13 25.99 18.91
CA GLU A 79 -1.51 24.63 19.29
C GLU A 79 -2.33 23.95 18.20
N GLU A 80 -3.33 24.64 17.65
CA GLU A 80 -4.18 24.11 16.60
C GLU A 80 -3.39 23.85 15.30
N THR A 81 -2.48 24.77 14.95
CA THR A 81 -1.57 24.61 13.80
C THR A 81 -0.62 23.44 14.01
N THR A 82 -0.05 23.29 15.21
CA THR A 82 0.81 22.15 15.56
C THR A 82 0.04 20.82 15.43
N GLY A 83 -1.22 20.78 15.87
CA GLY A 83 -2.11 19.64 15.70
C GLY A 83 -2.32 19.27 14.23
N LYS A 84 -2.61 20.27 13.38
CA LYS A 84 -2.79 20.09 11.92
C LYS A 84 -1.51 19.61 11.22
N ILE A 85 -0.34 20.11 11.63
CA ILE A 85 0.94 19.65 11.08
C ILE A 85 1.19 18.19 11.46
N LYS A 86 0.97 17.79 12.72
CA LYS A 86 1.10 16.39 13.16
C LYS A 86 0.17 15.45 12.41
N ALA A 87 -1.10 15.85 12.22
CA ALA A 87 -2.06 15.09 11.43
C ALA A 87 -1.60 14.93 9.97
N SER A 88 -1.02 15.98 9.37
CA SER A 88 -0.43 15.91 8.05
C SER A 88 0.74 14.92 7.99
N ILE A 89 1.66 14.95 8.95
CA ILE A 89 2.78 13.99 9.04
C ILE A 89 2.26 12.55 9.11
N MET A 90 1.23 12.29 9.93
CA MET A 90 0.61 10.96 10.01
C MET A 90 -0.04 10.57 8.67
N ALA A 91 -0.71 11.49 7.98
CA ALA A 91 -1.27 11.23 6.66
C ALA A 91 -0.19 10.88 5.62
N PHE A 92 1.02 11.44 5.74
CA PHE A 92 2.15 11.09 4.86
C PHE A 92 2.62 9.64 4.99
N GLN A 93 2.27 8.91 6.06
CA GLN A 93 2.52 7.46 6.15
C GLN A 93 1.83 6.67 5.04
N PHE A 94 0.80 7.24 4.39
CA PHE A 94 0.22 6.68 3.18
C PHE A 94 1.26 6.48 2.07
N TYR A 95 2.25 7.38 1.96
CA TYR A 95 3.33 7.27 0.99
C TYR A 95 4.17 6.00 1.21
N ASP A 96 4.64 5.78 2.44
CA ASP A 96 5.40 4.56 2.79
C ASP A 96 4.59 3.30 2.49
N ARG A 97 3.29 3.33 2.80
CA ARG A 97 2.38 2.22 2.50
C ARG A 97 2.21 1.99 0.99
N MET A 98 2.18 3.04 0.17
CA MET A 98 2.15 2.90 -1.29
C MET A 98 3.43 2.26 -1.83
N VAL A 99 4.60 2.74 -1.37
CA VAL A 99 5.91 2.20 -1.78
C VAL A 99 5.99 0.71 -1.44
N GLN A 100 5.63 0.33 -0.22
CA GLN A 100 5.58 -1.08 0.21
C GLN A 100 4.63 -1.93 -0.65
N CYS A 101 3.45 -1.40 -0.98
CA CYS A 101 2.48 -2.08 -1.84
C CYS A 101 3.07 -2.36 -3.23
N LEU A 102 3.77 -1.39 -3.82
CA LEU A 102 4.39 -1.57 -5.12
C LEU A 102 5.57 -2.53 -5.09
N GLN A 103 6.41 -2.48 -4.05
CA GLN A 103 7.46 -3.49 -3.84
C GLN A 103 6.88 -4.90 -3.79
N HIS A 104 5.75 -5.09 -3.10
CA HIS A 104 5.04 -6.37 -3.07
C HIS A 104 4.55 -6.79 -4.46
N VAL A 105 3.95 -5.87 -5.22
CA VAL A 105 3.49 -6.15 -6.60
C VAL A 105 4.67 -6.53 -7.50
N THR A 106 5.76 -5.77 -7.48
CA THR A 106 6.98 -6.06 -8.25
C THR A 106 7.55 -7.43 -7.89
N SER A 107 7.64 -7.76 -6.59
CA SER A 107 8.12 -9.06 -6.13
C SER A 107 7.22 -10.22 -6.60
N ASN A 108 5.90 -10.03 -6.57
CA ASN A 108 4.95 -11.05 -7.02
C ASN A 108 5.06 -11.30 -8.53
N LEU A 109 5.18 -10.22 -9.32
CA LEU A 109 5.38 -10.31 -10.76
C LEU A 109 6.72 -11.00 -11.10
N LYS A 110 7.79 -10.70 -10.37
CA LYS A 110 9.09 -11.37 -10.51
C LYS A 110 8.98 -12.88 -10.26
N ASN A 111 8.37 -13.28 -9.15
CA ASN A 111 8.16 -14.69 -8.83
C ASN A 111 7.33 -15.41 -9.91
N LEU A 112 6.31 -14.74 -10.46
CA LEU A 112 5.53 -15.27 -11.59
C LEU A 112 6.38 -15.44 -12.85
N SER A 113 7.21 -14.46 -13.20
CA SER A 113 8.06 -14.55 -14.39
C SER A 113 9.14 -15.63 -14.25
N GLU A 114 9.71 -15.81 -13.05
CA GLU A 114 10.62 -16.91 -12.74
C GLU A 114 9.94 -18.28 -12.87
N LEU A 115 8.70 -18.40 -12.37
CA LEU A 115 7.90 -19.61 -12.49
C LEU A 115 7.60 -19.96 -13.95
N VAL A 116 7.21 -18.98 -14.76
CA VAL A 116 6.89 -19.18 -16.19
C VAL A 116 8.14 -19.39 -17.04
N ALA A 117 9.32 -18.93 -16.60
CA ALA A 117 10.58 -19.14 -17.30
C ALA A 117 11.14 -20.57 -17.14
N ASP A 118 10.77 -21.29 -16.08
CA ASP A 118 11.23 -22.64 -15.79
C ASP A 118 10.21 -23.68 -16.27
N GLN A 119 10.53 -24.42 -17.34
CA GLN A 119 9.63 -25.44 -17.91
C GLN A 119 9.27 -26.55 -16.90
N ASN A 120 10.17 -26.92 -15.98
CA ASN A 120 9.89 -27.98 -15.01
C ASN A 120 8.89 -27.52 -13.95
N ARG A 121 8.98 -26.26 -13.52
CA ARG A 121 8.05 -25.69 -12.54
C ARG A 121 6.73 -25.25 -13.18
N LEU A 122 6.79 -24.79 -14.43
CA LEU A 122 5.64 -24.33 -15.20
C LEU A 122 4.54 -25.41 -15.30
N TYR A 123 4.93 -26.65 -15.57
CA TYR A 123 3.99 -27.77 -15.67
C TYR A 123 3.72 -28.46 -14.32
N ASN A 124 4.28 -27.94 -13.21
CA ASN A 124 4.06 -28.49 -11.88
C ASN A 124 2.99 -27.69 -11.12
N PRO A 125 1.80 -28.26 -10.86
CA PRO A 125 0.74 -27.58 -10.10
C PRO A 125 1.17 -27.15 -8.69
N SER A 126 2.10 -27.86 -8.05
CA SER A 126 2.55 -27.50 -6.70
C SER A 126 3.30 -26.16 -6.70
N ALA A 127 4.06 -25.86 -7.76
CA ALA A 127 4.78 -24.59 -7.88
C ALA A 127 3.83 -23.39 -8.02
N TRP A 128 2.67 -23.58 -8.63
CA TRP A 128 1.62 -22.56 -8.70
C TRP A 128 0.91 -22.36 -7.36
N LEU A 129 0.64 -23.44 -6.62
CA LEU A 129 0.09 -23.35 -5.26
C LEU A 129 1.05 -22.66 -4.30
N GLU A 130 2.35 -22.95 -4.39
CA GLU A 130 3.39 -22.25 -3.63
C GLU A 130 3.42 -20.75 -3.92
N LEU A 131 3.33 -20.36 -5.21
CA LEU A 131 3.23 -18.95 -5.60
C LEU A 131 1.99 -18.28 -5.01
N GLN A 132 0.82 -18.93 -5.11
CA GLN A 132 -0.43 -18.41 -4.53
C GLN A 132 -0.33 -18.26 -3.02
N HIS A 133 0.23 -19.24 -2.32
CA HIS A 133 0.44 -19.18 -0.88
C HIS A 133 1.42 -18.06 -0.50
N HIS A 134 2.50 -17.88 -1.28
CA HIS A 134 3.44 -16.79 -1.07
C HIS A 134 2.77 -15.43 -1.22
N ILE A 135 2.00 -15.22 -2.30
CA ILE A 135 1.24 -13.98 -2.53
C ILE A 135 0.26 -13.76 -1.37
N ARG A 136 -0.49 -14.80 -0.99
CA ARG A 136 -1.44 -14.74 0.12
C ARG A 136 -0.79 -14.34 1.44
N SER A 137 0.38 -14.89 1.75
CA SER A 137 1.09 -14.65 3.02
C SER A 137 1.53 -13.20 3.23
N ARG A 138 1.58 -12.41 2.15
CA ARG A 138 1.95 -10.98 2.21
C ARG A 138 0.77 -10.08 2.63
N TYR A 139 -0.46 -10.57 2.55
CA TYR A 139 -1.62 -9.82 3.04
C TYR A 139 -1.71 -9.92 4.56
N THR A 140 -1.57 -8.78 5.23
CA THR A 140 -1.67 -8.69 6.70
C THR A 140 -3.10 -8.49 7.17
N MET A 141 -3.93 -7.80 6.38
CA MET A 141 -5.35 -7.60 6.70
C MET A 141 -6.22 -8.77 6.25
N GLU A 142 -7.12 -9.21 7.13
CA GLU A 142 -8.03 -10.32 6.82
C GLU A 142 -9.01 -9.97 5.68
N SER A 143 -9.42 -8.70 5.57
CA SER A 143 -10.25 -8.22 4.45
C SER A 143 -9.55 -8.38 3.09
N GLU A 144 -8.22 -8.22 3.04
CA GLU A 144 -7.44 -8.42 1.81
C GLU A 144 -7.27 -9.90 1.47
N LYS A 145 -7.19 -10.75 2.50
CA LYS A 145 -7.20 -12.20 2.34
C LYS A 145 -8.53 -12.71 1.79
N VAL A 146 -9.66 -12.17 2.25
CA VAL A 146 -11.00 -12.48 1.72
C VAL A 146 -11.10 -12.11 0.24
N MET A 147 -10.60 -10.93 -0.13
CA MET A 147 -10.53 -10.50 -1.54
C MET A 147 -9.69 -11.46 -2.39
N PHE A 148 -8.53 -11.89 -1.89
CA PHE A 148 -7.68 -12.85 -2.59
C PHE A 148 -8.37 -14.22 -2.78
N ASP A 149 -9.01 -14.74 -1.74
CA ASP A 149 -9.70 -16.03 -1.80
C ASP A 149 -10.91 -15.97 -2.75
N ALA A 150 -11.60 -14.82 -2.83
CA ALA A 150 -12.66 -14.58 -3.79
C ALA A 150 -12.17 -14.71 -5.25
N ILE A 151 -10.98 -14.16 -5.55
CA ILE A 151 -10.37 -14.31 -6.88
C ILE A 151 -10.05 -15.79 -7.18
N LEU A 152 -9.50 -16.54 -6.20
CA LEU A 152 -9.23 -17.97 -6.37
C LEU A 152 -10.50 -18.81 -6.58
N GLN A 153 -11.64 -18.36 -6.03
CA GLN A 153 -12.95 -18.97 -6.25
C GLN A 153 -13.58 -18.62 -7.62
N GLY A 154 -12.90 -17.82 -8.44
CA GLY A 154 -13.36 -17.43 -9.77
C GLY A 154 -14.30 -16.23 -9.79
N LYS A 155 -14.41 -15.48 -8.68
CA LYS A 155 -15.15 -14.22 -8.65
C LYS A 155 -14.40 -13.15 -9.43
N THR A 156 -15.13 -12.17 -9.94
CA THR A 156 -14.57 -10.99 -10.59
C THR A 156 -13.86 -10.10 -9.57
N VAL A 157 -12.98 -9.22 -10.07
CA VAL A 157 -12.31 -8.21 -9.24
C VAL A 157 -13.32 -7.28 -8.56
N ALA A 158 -14.42 -6.93 -9.25
CA ALA A 158 -15.47 -6.09 -8.68
C ALA A 158 -16.14 -6.77 -7.48
N GLU A 159 -16.56 -8.03 -7.61
CA GLU A 159 -17.17 -8.80 -6.52
C GLU A 159 -16.19 -9.01 -5.35
N ALA A 160 -14.90 -9.22 -5.63
CA ALA A 160 -13.89 -9.36 -4.60
C ALA A 160 -13.70 -8.07 -3.79
N LEU A 161 -13.80 -6.90 -4.43
CA LEU A 161 -13.75 -5.59 -3.77
C LEU A 161 -15.00 -5.32 -2.92
N GLU A 162 -16.18 -5.73 -3.40
CA GLU A 162 -17.41 -5.64 -2.62
C GLU A 162 -17.32 -6.49 -1.33
N LEU A 163 -16.83 -7.73 -1.43
CA LEU A 163 -16.62 -8.60 -0.27
C LEU A 163 -15.61 -8.03 0.72
N LYS A 164 -14.51 -7.44 0.23
CA LYS A 164 -13.55 -6.74 1.09
C LYS A 164 -14.23 -5.62 1.87
N THR A 165 -15.02 -4.81 1.19
CA THR A 165 -15.69 -3.64 1.79
C THR A 165 -16.73 -4.07 2.82
N ALA A 166 -17.55 -5.05 2.50
CA ALA A 166 -18.53 -5.62 3.43
C ALA A 166 -17.86 -6.19 4.69
N TYR A 167 -16.77 -6.95 4.53
CA TYR A 167 -16.02 -7.51 5.65
C TYR A 167 -15.41 -6.43 6.57
N GLN A 168 -14.92 -5.32 6.00
CA GLN A 168 -14.39 -4.20 6.78
C GLN A 168 -15.48 -3.46 7.55
N GLN A 169 -16.68 -3.35 7.00
CA GLN A 169 -17.84 -2.74 7.67
C GLN A 169 -18.31 -3.62 8.83
N GLU A 170 -18.45 -4.93 8.62
CA GLU A 170 -18.84 -5.88 9.67
C GLU A 170 -17.83 -5.89 10.84
N GLN A 171 -16.52 -5.85 10.56
CA GLN A 171 -15.52 -5.77 11.64
C GLN A 171 -15.49 -4.41 12.35
N SER A 172 -15.84 -3.32 11.67
CA SER A 172 -15.93 -1.99 12.31
C SER A 172 -17.10 -1.94 13.28
N ASP A 173 -18.26 -2.46 12.88
CA ASP A 173 -19.46 -2.51 13.71
C ASP A 173 -19.26 -3.43 14.93
N ASP A 174 -18.53 -4.54 14.79
CA ASP A 174 -18.24 -5.46 15.89
C ASP A 174 -17.26 -4.85 16.92
N VAL A 175 -16.37 -3.93 16.51
CA VAL A 175 -15.47 -3.19 17.42
C VAL A 175 -16.19 -2.04 18.14
N GLU A 176 -17.22 -1.44 17.54
CA GLU A 176 -18.04 -0.39 18.18
C GLU A 176 -19.08 -0.92 19.19
N LEU A 177 -19.29 -2.25 19.23
CA LEU A 177 -20.24 -2.91 20.14
C LEU A 177 -19.63 -3.34 21.50
N PHE A 178 -18.36 -3.01 21.77
CA PHE A 178 -17.66 -3.30 23.03
C PHE A 178 -17.25 -2.05 23.82
#